data_AF-Q05WE1-F1
#
_entry.id   AF-Q05WE1-F1
#
_cell.length_a   1.000
_cell.length_b   1.000
_cell.length_c   1.000
_cell.angle_alpha   90.00
_cell.angle_beta   90.00
_cell.angle_gamma   90.00
#
_symmetry.space_group_name_H-M   'P 1'
#
loop_
_entity.id
_entity.type
_entity.pdbx_description
1 polymer ?
#
loop_
_entity_poly.entity_id
_entity_poly.type
_entity_poly.pdbx_seq_one_letter_code
_entity_poly.pdbx_strand_id
1 'polypeptide(L)'
;MTEPQTQRQRCALCQVEIDSSGGIDQVHFSRGGAGTRSKLWARVCQYLSTDEQKGLCINQDASKRGEEQPGDRFIDMAAVDLNTPPG
;
A
#
# COMPACT_ATOMS: atom_id res chain seq x y z
N MET A 1 -23.73 12.02 -20.53
CA MET A 1 -23.30 12.86 -19.39
C MET A 1 -22.18 12.08 -18.72
N THR A 2 -20.93 12.50 -18.89
CA THR A 2 -19.78 11.79 -18.32
C THR A 2 -19.52 12.42 -16.95
N GLU A 3 -19.92 11.75 -15.88
CA GLU A 3 -19.52 12.15 -14.52
C GLU A 3 -17.99 12.22 -14.48
N PRO A 4 -17.37 13.24 -13.84
CA PRO A 4 -15.94 13.22 -13.61
C PRO A 4 -15.70 12.00 -12.72
N GLN A 5 -15.17 10.93 -13.33
CA GLN A 5 -14.82 9.71 -12.62
C GLN A 5 -14.01 10.14 -11.41
N THR A 6 -14.51 9.81 -10.22
CA THR A 6 -13.87 10.16 -8.96
C THR A 6 -12.40 9.78 -9.05
N GLN A 7 -11.53 10.78 -9.18
CA GLN A 7 -10.08 10.60 -9.22
C GLN A 7 -9.55 10.11 -7.86
N ARG A 8 -10.42 9.95 -6.86
CA ARG A 8 -10.15 9.25 -5.61
C ARG A 8 -10.76 7.86 -5.59
N GLN A 9 -9.93 6.88 -5.29
CA GLN A 9 -10.32 5.50 -5.06
C GLN A 9 -9.99 5.12 -3.63
N ARG A 10 -10.91 4.45 -2.93
CA ARG A 10 -10.64 3.87 -1.62
C ARG A 10 -10.78 2.36 -1.70
N CYS A 11 -9.75 1.65 -1.25
CA CYS A 11 -9.80 0.20 -1.19
C CYS A 11 -10.78 -0.24 -0.09
N ALA A 12 -11.81 -1.03 -0.43
CA ALA A 12 -12.77 -1.52 0.56
C ALA A 12 -12.13 -2.44 1.62
N LEU A 13 -11.00 -3.09 1.28
CA LEU A 13 -10.33 -4.01 2.19
C LEU A 13 -9.31 -3.31 3.11
N CYS A 14 -8.37 -2.54 2.56
CA CYS A 14 -7.34 -1.87 3.37
C CYS A 14 -7.68 -0.43 3.77
N GLN A 15 -8.79 0.13 3.27
CA GLN A 15 -9.32 1.46 3.58
C GLN A 15 -8.41 2.65 3.20
N VAL A 16 -7.29 2.39 2.51
CA VAL A 16 -6.38 3.42 2.03
C VAL A 16 -6.92 4.08 0.77
N GLU A 17 -6.75 5.40 0.70
CA GLU A 17 -7.17 6.25 -0.41
C GLU A 17 -6.02 6.51 -1.39
N ILE A 18 -6.37 6.51 -2.68
CA ILE A 18 -5.49 6.80 -3.82
C ILE A 18 -6.10 7.97 -4.57
N ASP A 19 -5.33 9.02 -4.80
CA ASP A 19 -5.69 10.20 -5.59
C ASP A 19 -4.91 10.21 -6.92
N SER A 20 -5.62 10.13 -8.03
CA SER A 20 -5.08 10.10 -9.39
C SER A 20 -5.21 11.44 -10.12
N SER A 21 -5.61 12.52 -9.43
CA SER A 21 -5.94 13.81 -10.07
C SER A 21 -4.76 14.52 -10.71
N GLY A 22 -3.54 14.27 -10.22
CA GLY A 22 -2.30 14.82 -10.76
C GLY A 22 -1.68 14.01 -11.91
N GLY A 23 -2.37 13.00 -12.44
CA GLY A 23 -1.83 12.08 -13.47
C GLY A 23 -0.85 11.03 -12.94
N ILE A 24 -0.45 11.13 -11.67
CA ILE A 24 0.33 10.13 -10.94
C ILE A 24 -0.42 9.80 -9.65
N ASP A 25 -0.62 8.52 -9.39
CA ASP A 25 -1.31 8.04 -8.18
C ASP A 25 -0.55 8.45 -6.91
N GLN A 26 -1.25 9.18 -6.04
CA GLN A 26 -0.80 9.53 -4.70
C GLN A 26 -1.56 8.71 -3.66
N VAL A 27 -0.84 7.98 -2.81
CA VAL A 27 -1.42 7.20 -1.72
C VAL A 27 -1.40 8.04 -0.45
N HIS A 28 -2.57 8.21 0.17
CA HIS A 28 -2.72 8.93 1.43
C HIS A 28 -2.69 7.97 2.62
N PHE A 29 -1.56 7.91 3.33
CA PHE A 29 -1.44 7.19 4.59
C PHE A 29 -2.00 8.03 5.76
N SER A 30 -2.37 7.38 6.86
CA SER A 30 -2.87 8.06 8.06
C SER A 30 -1.82 8.89 8.78
N ARG A 31 -0.53 8.62 8.54
CA ARG A 31 0.62 9.33 9.11
C ARG A 31 1.72 9.47 8.06
N GLY A 32 2.42 10.61 8.10
CA GLY A 32 3.52 10.92 7.18
C GLY A 32 3.06 11.55 5.87
N GLY A 33 4.00 11.68 4.93
CA GLY A 33 3.72 12.19 3.59
C GLY A 33 2.96 11.19 2.71
N ALA A 34 2.45 11.67 1.57
CA ALA A 34 1.91 10.80 0.54
C ALA A 34 2.97 9.80 0.04
N GLY A 35 2.53 8.65 -0.46
CA GLY A 35 3.41 7.66 -1.07
C GLY A 35 2.84 7.05 -2.33
N THR A 36 3.38 5.89 -2.71
CA THR A 36 3.05 5.20 -3.96
C THR A 36 2.24 3.93 -3.70
N ARG A 37 1.59 3.40 -4.75
CA ARG A 37 0.89 2.11 -4.67
C ARG A 37 1.84 0.95 -4.42
N SER A 38 3.05 1.01 -4.97
CA SER A 38 4.12 0.03 -4.70
C SER A 38 4.45 -0.05 -3.21
N LYS A 39 4.62 1.09 -2.53
CA LYS A 39 4.83 1.18 -1.08
C LYS A 39 3.66 0.64 -0.27
N LEU A 40 2.43 1.00 -0.64
CA LEU A 40 1.23 0.51 0.03
C LEU A 40 1.13 -1.01 -0.03
N TRP A 41 1.36 -1.58 -1.21
CA TRP A 41 1.34 -3.03 -1.38
C TRP A 41 2.43 -3.71 -0.57
N ALA A 42 3.67 -3.24 -0.66
CA ALA A 42 4.82 -3.82 0.05
C ALA A 42 4.71 -3.74 1.57
N ARG A 43 3.85 -2.87 2.13
CA ARG A 43 3.69 -2.75 3.59
C ARG A 43 2.39 -3.34 4.11
N VAL A 44 1.37 -3.44 3.28
CA VAL A 44 0.00 -3.76 3.71
C VAL A 44 -0.60 -4.85 2.85
N CYS A 45 -0.79 -4.58 1.56
CA CYS A 45 -1.62 -5.46 0.72
C CYS A 45 -0.92 -6.77 0.35
N GLN A 46 0.42 -6.87 0.38
CA GLN A 46 1.13 -8.10 0.06
C GLN A 46 0.81 -9.26 1.04
N TYR A 47 0.37 -8.94 2.25
CA TYR A 47 0.14 -9.93 3.32
C TYR A 47 -1.28 -10.54 3.30
N LEU A 48 -2.11 -10.18 2.32
CA LEU A 48 -3.43 -10.80 2.14
C LEU A 48 -3.26 -12.26 1.72
N SER A 49 -3.83 -13.17 2.51
CA SER A 49 -3.55 -14.61 2.41
C SER A 49 -4.59 -15.39 1.58
N THR A 50 -5.82 -14.90 1.48
CA THR A 50 -6.91 -15.58 0.76
C THR A 50 -7.15 -14.99 -0.63
N ASP A 51 -7.60 -15.81 -1.57
CA ASP A 51 -7.91 -15.36 -2.93
C ASP A 51 -9.09 -14.38 -2.95
N GLU A 52 -10.06 -14.55 -2.05
CA GLU A 52 -11.16 -13.59 -1.85
C GLU A 52 -10.62 -12.20 -1.46
N GLN A 53 -9.77 -12.13 -0.43
CA GLN A 53 -9.15 -10.86 -0.03
C GLN A 53 -8.31 -10.24 -1.16
N LYS A 54 -7.55 -11.06 -1.89
CA LYS A 54 -6.75 -10.58 -3.02
C LYS A 54 -7.64 -10.02 -4.13
N GLY A 55 -8.77 -10.69 -4.44
CA GLY A 55 -9.74 -10.24 -5.44
C GLY A 55 -10.45 -8.94 -5.08
N LEU A 56 -10.64 -8.66 -3.78
CA LEU A 56 -11.27 -7.42 -3.30
C LEU A 56 -10.29 -6.23 -3.18
N CYS A 57 -8.98 -6.48 -3.19
CA CYS A 57 -7.99 -5.44 -2.97
C CYS A 57 -7.51 -4.81 -4.29
N ILE A 58 -7.89 -3.56 -4.55
CA ILE A 58 -7.51 -2.81 -5.75
C ILE A 58 -6.00 -2.57 -5.93
N ASN A 59 -5.18 -2.92 -4.93
CA ASN A 59 -3.72 -2.76 -4.96
C ASN A 59 -2.97 -4.08 -5.24
N GLN A 60 -3.69 -5.18 -5.49
CA GLN A 60 -3.06 -6.43 -5.97
C GLN A 60 -2.75 -6.39 -7.47
N ASP A 61 -3.42 -5.52 -8.23
CA ASP A 61 -3.21 -5.34 -9.67
C ASP A 61 -1.81 -4.77 -9.94
N ALA A 62 -0.90 -5.63 -10.43
CA ALA A 62 0.48 -5.27 -10.73
C ALA A 62 0.59 -4.16 -11.80
N SER A 63 -0.35 -4.09 -12.74
CA SER A 63 -0.34 -3.10 -13.83
C SER A 63 -0.62 -1.68 -13.32
N LYS A 64 -1.34 -1.54 -12.21
CA LYS A 64 -1.66 -0.25 -11.57
C LYS A 64 -0.72 0.09 -10.43
N ARG A 65 -0.20 -0.93 -9.74
CA ARG A 65 0.69 -0.76 -8.59
C ARG A 65 2.05 -0.21 -8.98
N GLY A 66 2.58 -0.65 -10.13
CA GLY A 66 3.97 -0.46 -10.50
C GLY A 66 4.93 -1.42 -9.77
N GLU A 67 6.22 -1.28 -10.07
CA GLU A 67 7.30 -2.06 -9.47
C GLU A 67 7.70 -1.51 -8.10
N GLU A 68 8.05 -2.42 -7.20
CA GLU A 68 8.56 -2.08 -5.87
C GLU A 68 9.90 -1.34 -5.97
N GLN A 69 10.06 -0.25 -5.22
CA GLN A 69 11.26 0.57 -5.18
C GLN A 69 12.06 0.38 -3.88
N PRO A 70 13.39 0.65 -3.88
CA PRO A 70 14.16 0.70 -2.64
C PRO A 70 13.48 1.59 -1.58
N GLY A 71 13.23 1.03 -0.40
CA GLY A 71 12.55 1.71 0.71
C GLY A 71 11.02 1.55 0.75
N ASP A 72 10.43 0.84 -0.21
CA ASP A 72 9.00 0.50 -0.14
C ASP A 72 8.71 -0.52 0.96
N ARG A 73 9.55 -1.55 1.11
CA ARG A 73 9.48 -2.45 2.26
C ARG A 73 9.90 -1.78 3.56
N PHE A 74 9.45 -2.35 4.67
CA PHE A 74 10.09 -2.09 5.95
C PHE A 74 11.53 -2.58 5.89
N ILE A 75 12.45 -1.84 6.50
CA ILE A 75 13.82 -2.32 6.69
C ILE A 75 13.71 -3.51 7.64
N ASP A 76 14.31 -4.63 7.24
CA ASP A 76 14.47 -5.78 8.13
C ASP A 76 15.46 -5.36 9.23
N MET A 77 14.93 -4.76 10.30
CA MET A 77 15.74 -4.54 11.50
C MET A 77 16.02 -5.92 12.05
N ALA A 78 17.27 -6.37 11.88
CA ALA A 78 17.76 -7.65 12.37
C ALA A 78 17.07 -8.01 13.69
N ALA A 79 16.39 -9.16 13.70
CA ALA A 79 15.54 -9.60 14.79
C ALA A 79 16.19 -9.27 16.13
N VAL A 80 15.59 -8.34 16.87
CA VAL A 80 15.99 -8.06 18.25
C VAL A 80 15.88 -9.39 18.99
N ASP A 81 17.01 -9.89 19.47
CA ASP A 81 17.03 -11.09 20.31
C ASP A 81 16.42 -10.72 21.67
N LEU A 82 15.14 -11.03 21.83
CA LEU A 82 14.38 -10.84 23.07
C LEU A 82 14.90 -11.68 24.23
N ASN A 83 15.87 -12.56 24.00
CA ASN A 83 16.47 -13.43 25.00
C ASN A 83 17.74 -12.83 25.64
N THR A 84 18.12 -11.60 25.30
CA THR A 84 19.23 -10.90 25.97
C THR A 84 18.69 -10.13 27.19
N PRO A 85 18.97 -10.56 28.43
CA PRO A 85 18.56 -9.82 29.61
C PRO A 85 19.30 -8.47 29.70
N PRO A 86 18.67 -7.42 30.26
CA PRO A 86 19.37 -6.16 30.55
C PRO A 86 20.44 -6.43 31.62
N GLY A 87 21.67 -6.00 31.33
CA GLY A 87 22.79 -6.01 32.27
C GLY A 87 22.73 -4.86 33.27
#